data_AF-A0A178ELE0-F1
#
_entry.id   AF-A0A178ELE0-F1
#
_cell.length_a   1.000
_cell.length_b   1.000
_cell.length_c   1.000
_cell.angle_alpha   90.00
_cell.angle_beta   90.00
_cell.angle_gamma   90.00
#
_symmetry.space_group_name_H-M   'P 1'
#
loop_
_entity.id
_entity.type
_entity.pdbx_description
1 polymer ?
#
loop_
_entity_poly.entity_id
_entity_poly.type
_entity_poly.pdbx_seq_one_letter_code
_entity_poly.pdbx_strand_id
1 'polypeptide(L)'
;MPPSPKQPRALLLLSPPPNPPTYAALKAAYNAPLFAVLKTLARFPARAQGPALLDIALPCPHLYGRLDAPRGPLYATTQQLVADLYKLICITATKEAIDTEDAEGVDARIILVAYPRRGQPTTSLPDSTPEQELQGPAIDLHTLAQSPRQYDTIYSVDSEEGEAFSKAFLSLSKVHHSVSRLRGGIVTVEAPTPASQSDDTPGTAVNHFSVIVGGTFDHLHIGHKLLLTMFAFMLGRRQPSTGNQDTSILTIGITGDALLQNKKYPEHLESWKVRQESVHEFLSALVYFGPPDDARIQVEEINNPGPNGHAVHVSYPSGLTIRYVEIWDPYGPTITDKDVTALVLSLETSSGGAAVNNKRKEQGWDPLEVFEVAVLDASEEDSVDETFQSKLSSTEIRRKRSERLQSRAKA
;
A
#
# COMPACT_ATOMS: atom_id res chain seq x y z
N MET A 1 9.44 18.08 18.25
CA MET A 1 10.46 17.09 17.85
C MET A 1 11.54 17.82 17.05
N PRO A 2 12.84 17.48 17.17
CA PRO A 2 13.84 17.98 16.22
C PRO A 2 13.46 17.52 14.80
N PRO A 3 13.78 18.28 13.75
CA PRO A 3 13.47 17.88 12.37
C PRO A 3 14.19 16.55 12.09
N SER A 4 13.42 15.55 11.67
CA SER A 4 13.98 14.29 11.19
C SER A 4 14.95 14.59 10.03
N PRO A 5 16.08 13.86 9.91
CA PRO A 5 16.95 14.00 8.76
C PRO A 5 16.13 13.80 7.48
N LYS A 6 16.32 14.68 6.50
CA LYS A 6 15.56 14.68 5.25
C LYS A 6 15.89 13.40 4.48
N GLN A 7 15.00 12.41 4.51
CA GLN A 7 15.13 11.17 3.73
C GLN A 7 15.09 11.48 2.24
N PRO A 8 15.98 10.91 1.41
CA PRO A 8 15.93 11.10 -0.03
C PRO A 8 14.64 10.49 -0.57
N ARG A 9 13.90 11.26 -1.37
CA ARG A 9 12.59 10.86 -1.91
C ARG A 9 12.52 11.06 -3.41
N ALA A 10 12.18 10.00 -4.13
CA ALA A 10 11.96 10.02 -5.57
C ALA A 10 10.51 9.69 -5.93
N LEU A 11 10.07 10.20 -7.08
CA LEU A 11 8.80 9.83 -7.71
C LEU A 11 9.09 9.15 -9.05
N LEU A 12 8.58 7.95 -9.26
CA LEU A 12 8.57 7.29 -10.57
C LEU A 12 7.18 7.38 -11.20
N LEU A 13 7.08 8.08 -12.33
CA LEU A 13 5.89 8.17 -13.16
C LEU A 13 5.92 7.03 -14.19
N LEU A 14 5.18 5.95 -13.93
CA LEU A 14 5.04 4.85 -14.89
C LEU A 14 4.11 5.24 -16.04
N SER A 15 4.25 4.56 -17.19
CA SER A 15 3.19 4.56 -18.21
C SER A 15 1.99 3.73 -17.72
N PRO A 16 0.78 3.93 -18.27
CA PRO A 16 -0.35 3.03 -17.99
C PRO A 16 0.03 1.56 -18.21
N PRO A 17 -0.55 0.62 -17.43
CA PRO A 17 -0.33 -0.80 -17.61
C PRO A 17 -0.59 -1.23 -19.05
N PRO A 18 0.13 -2.22 -19.58
CA PRO A 18 -0.22 -2.85 -20.84
C PRO A 18 -1.63 -3.48 -20.77
N ASN A 19 -2.23 -3.72 -21.93
CA ASN A 19 -3.53 -4.38 -22.04
C ASN A 19 -3.41 -5.59 -22.99
N PRO A 20 -3.66 -6.82 -22.53
CA PRO A 20 -4.02 -7.19 -21.15
C PRO A 20 -2.87 -6.97 -20.14
N PRO A 21 -3.17 -6.68 -18.86
CA PRO A 21 -2.16 -6.42 -17.83
C PRO A 21 -1.60 -7.72 -17.24
N THR A 22 -1.04 -8.59 -18.08
CA THR A 22 -0.39 -9.82 -17.60
C THR A 22 0.95 -9.51 -16.94
N TYR A 23 1.41 -10.35 -16.01
CA TYR A 23 2.72 -10.21 -15.39
C TYR A 23 3.86 -10.11 -16.43
N ALA A 24 3.81 -10.92 -17.50
CA ALA A 24 4.80 -10.87 -18.58
C ALA A 24 4.82 -9.51 -19.29
N ALA A 25 3.63 -8.95 -19.59
CA ALA A 25 3.52 -7.64 -20.21
C ALA A 25 3.99 -6.52 -19.26
N LEU A 26 3.63 -6.59 -17.97
CA LEU A 26 4.10 -5.66 -16.94
C LEU A 26 5.62 -5.71 -16.79
N LYS A 27 6.21 -6.91 -16.75
CA LYS A 27 7.67 -7.10 -16.74
C LYS A 27 8.31 -6.46 -17.98
N ALA A 28 7.75 -6.69 -19.16
CA ALA A 28 8.26 -6.12 -20.41
C ALA A 28 8.22 -4.58 -20.41
N ALA A 29 7.17 -3.98 -19.83
CA ALA A 29 6.98 -2.54 -19.74
C ALA A 29 7.85 -1.87 -18.66
N TYR A 30 7.93 -2.47 -17.47
CA TYR A 30 8.40 -1.78 -16.25
C TYR A 30 9.73 -2.26 -15.69
N ASN A 31 10.26 -3.42 -16.13
CA ASN A 31 11.52 -3.95 -15.58
C ASN A 31 12.69 -2.97 -15.77
N ALA A 32 12.84 -2.40 -16.96
CA ALA A 32 13.92 -1.47 -17.27
C ALA A 32 13.87 -0.16 -16.42
N PRO A 33 12.75 0.57 -16.34
CA PRO A 33 12.70 1.77 -15.50
C PRO A 33 12.82 1.45 -14.01
N LEU A 34 12.19 0.39 -13.50
CA LEU A 34 12.32 -0.01 -12.09
C LEU A 34 13.76 -0.33 -11.73
N PHE A 35 14.45 -1.10 -12.58
CA PHE A 35 15.86 -1.43 -12.41
C PHE A 35 16.71 -0.16 -12.31
N ALA A 36 16.53 0.78 -13.23
CA ALA A 36 17.32 2.00 -13.27
C ALA A 36 17.12 2.85 -12.01
N VAL A 37 15.87 3.03 -11.54
CA VAL A 37 15.59 3.81 -10.33
C VAL A 37 16.10 3.12 -9.08
N LEU A 38 15.76 1.85 -8.88
CA LEU A 38 16.18 1.11 -7.68
C LEU A 38 17.71 1.12 -7.54
N LYS A 39 18.43 0.85 -8.64
CA LYS A 39 19.89 0.86 -8.67
C LYS A 39 20.48 2.25 -8.39
N THR A 40 19.82 3.30 -8.87
CA THR A 40 20.25 4.67 -8.63
C THR A 40 20.07 5.05 -7.16
N LEU A 41 18.89 4.76 -6.60
CA LEU A 41 18.56 5.03 -5.19
C LEU A 41 19.42 4.23 -4.22
N ALA A 42 19.68 2.96 -4.51
CA ALA A 42 20.55 2.10 -3.69
C ALA A 42 22.02 2.58 -3.62
N ARG A 43 22.45 3.46 -4.54
CA ARG A 43 23.80 4.03 -4.58
C ARG A 43 23.91 5.39 -3.90
N PHE A 44 22.80 6.00 -3.47
CA PHE A 44 22.87 7.24 -2.72
C PHE A 44 23.55 6.99 -1.36
N PRO A 45 24.50 7.85 -0.94
CA PRO A 45 25.29 7.60 0.27
C PRO A 45 24.42 7.62 1.54
N ALA A 46 24.13 6.41 2.05
CA ALA A 46 23.17 6.14 3.13
C ALA A 46 23.66 6.44 4.56
N ARG A 47 24.83 7.03 4.79
CA ARG A 47 25.47 6.94 6.12
C ARG A 47 24.81 7.72 7.27
N ALA A 48 23.71 8.46 7.07
CA ALA A 48 23.07 9.22 8.16
C ALA A 48 21.55 9.51 8.07
N GLN A 49 20.80 9.09 7.04
CA GLN A 49 19.45 9.65 6.77
C GLN A 49 18.28 8.66 6.64
N GLY A 50 18.48 7.34 6.81
CA GLY A 50 17.41 6.32 6.66
C GLY A 50 17.22 5.84 5.20
N PRO A 51 16.21 5.00 4.93
CA PRO A 51 16.02 4.39 3.63
C PRO A 51 15.61 5.42 2.57
N ALA A 52 15.99 5.18 1.31
CA ALA A 52 15.53 6.00 0.21
C ALA A 52 14.08 5.69 -0.12
N LEU A 53 13.21 6.72 -0.11
CA LEU A 53 11.80 6.57 -0.42
C LEU A 53 11.57 6.63 -1.93
N LEU A 54 10.88 5.64 -2.47
CA LEU A 54 10.46 5.60 -3.87
C LEU A 54 8.94 5.53 -3.95
N ASP A 55 8.30 6.67 -4.20
CA ASP A 55 6.89 6.70 -4.58
C ASP A 55 6.76 6.31 -6.05
N ILE A 56 5.90 5.34 -6.39
CA ILE A 56 5.67 4.86 -7.76
C ILE A 56 4.22 5.18 -8.14
N ALA A 57 4.04 6.19 -8.99
CA ALA A 57 2.73 6.54 -9.53
C ALA A 57 2.34 5.55 -10.63
N LEU A 58 1.34 4.71 -10.34
CA LEU A 58 0.76 3.74 -11.25
C LEU A 58 -0.53 4.32 -11.87
N PRO A 59 -0.55 4.65 -13.18
CA PRO A 59 -1.77 5.13 -13.82
C PRO A 59 -2.76 3.97 -13.97
N CYS A 60 -3.97 4.10 -13.44
CA CYS A 60 -4.98 3.06 -13.41
C CYS A 60 -6.22 3.46 -14.23
N PRO A 61 -6.32 3.09 -15.52
CA PRO A 61 -7.47 3.40 -16.36
C PRO A 61 -8.81 2.90 -15.84
N HIS A 62 -8.84 1.75 -15.16
CA HIS A 62 -10.07 1.18 -14.59
C HIS A 62 -10.61 1.95 -13.37
N LEU A 63 -9.79 2.83 -12.76
CA LEU A 63 -10.19 3.71 -11.66
C LEU A 63 -10.64 5.10 -12.13
N TYR A 64 -10.36 5.46 -13.39
CA TYR A 64 -10.70 6.77 -13.93
C TYR A 64 -12.23 6.99 -13.95
N GLY A 65 -12.68 8.10 -13.36
CA GLY A 65 -14.11 8.40 -13.18
C GLY A 65 -14.84 7.47 -12.20
N ARG A 66 -14.11 6.61 -11.46
CA ARG A 66 -14.68 5.62 -10.52
C ARG A 66 -14.07 5.71 -9.13
N LEU A 67 -13.45 6.84 -8.78
CA LEU A 67 -12.84 7.03 -7.46
C LEU A 67 -13.84 6.93 -6.31
N ASP A 68 -15.12 7.25 -6.56
CA ASP A 68 -16.20 7.18 -5.57
C ASP A 68 -17.08 5.92 -5.69
N ALA A 69 -16.76 5.04 -6.65
CA ALA A 69 -17.50 3.80 -6.84
C ALA A 69 -17.15 2.77 -5.74
N PRO A 70 -18.07 1.85 -5.41
CA PRO A 70 -17.79 0.67 -4.60
C PRO A 70 -16.51 -0.05 -5.04
N ARG A 71 -15.69 -0.43 -4.06
CA ARG A 71 -14.35 -0.99 -4.29
C ARG A 71 -14.35 -2.46 -4.66
N GLY A 72 -15.35 -3.23 -4.22
CA GLY A 72 -15.46 -4.67 -4.51
C GLY A 72 -15.28 -5.01 -6.01
N PRO A 73 -16.08 -4.43 -6.93
CA PRO A 73 -15.94 -4.68 -8.37
C PRO A 73 -14.61 -4.23 -9.00
N LEU A 74 -13.81 -3.43 -8.30
CA LEU A 74 -12.51 -2.94 -8.75
C LEU A 74 -11.34 -3.66 -8.09
N TYR A 75 -11.61 -4.50 -7.08
CA TYR A 75 -10.61 -5.06 -6.19
C TYR A 75 -9.68 -6.05 -6.91
N ALA A 76 -10.23 -7.03 -7.62
CA ALA A 76 -9.44 -8.06 -8.30
C ALA A 76 -8.44 -7.45 -9.30
N THR A 77 -8.91 -6.58 -10.20
CA THR A 77 -8.06 -5.91 -11.19
C THR A 77 -6.98 -5.04 -10.53
N THR A 78 -7.33 -4.31 -9.47
CA THR A 78 -6.37 -3.46 -8.76
C THR A 78 -5.35 -4.29 -8.00
N GLN A 79 -5.79 -5.35 -7.33
CA GLN A 79 -4.93 -6.28 -6.60
C GLN A 79 -3.91 -6.92 -7.51
N GLN A 80 -4.33 -7.45 -8.67
CA GLN A 80 -3.44 -8.08 -9.63
C GLN A 80 -2.32 -7.12 -10.07
N LEU A 81 -2.67 -5.87 -10.41
CA LEU A 81 -1.70 -4.85 -10.81
C LEU A 81 -0.71 -4.51 -9.69
N VAL A 82 -1.19 -4.31 -8.47
CA VAL A 82 -0.35 -3.97 -7.31
C VAL A 82 0.54 -5.15 -6.93
N ALA A 83 0.01 -6.37 -6.93
CA ALA A 83 0.76 -7.59 -6.63
C ALA A 83 1.85 -7.84 -7.67
N ASP A 84 1.54 -7.77 -8.97
CA ASP A 84 2.50 -7.97 -10.05
C ASP A 84 3.61 -6.91 -10.03
N LEU A 85 3.28 -5.66 -9.72
CA LEU A 85 4.26 -4.59 -9.62
C LEU A 85 5.18 -4.78 -8.39
N TYR A 86 4.63 -5.12 -7.22
CA TYR A 86 5.44 -5.45 -6.04
C TYR A 86 6.30 -6.71 -6.26
N LYS A 87 5.78 -7.74 -6.94
CA LYS A 87 6.54 -8.92 -7.38
C LYS A 87 7.73 -8.51 -8.24
N LEU A 88 7.50 -7.65 -9.23
CA LEU A 88 8.56 -7.17 -10.12
C LEU A 88 9.61 -6.33 -9.40
N ILE A 89 9.20 -5.45 -8.48
CA ILE A 89 10.12 -4.68 -7.61
C ILE A 89 11.01 -5.63 -6.81
N CYS A 90 10.42 -6.66 -6.20
CA CYS A 90 11.15 -7.59 -5.34
C CYS A 90 12.16 -8.44 -6.13
N ILE A 91 11.78 -8.92 -7.32
CA ILE A 91 12.69 -9.65 -8.23
C ILE A 91 13.84 -8.74 -8.67
N THR A 92 13.53 -7.51 -9.07
CA THR A 92 14.53 -6.55 -9.54
C THR A 92 15.52 -6.20 -8.44
N ALA A 93 15.03 -5.91 -7.23
CA ALA A 93 15.87 -5.61 -6.09
C ALA A 93 16.74 -6.82 -5.69
N THR A 94 16.18 -8.03 -5.69
CA THR A 94 16.92 -9.26 -5.39
C THR A 94 18.08 -9.50 -6.37
N LYS A 95 17.85 -9.32 -7.68
CA LYS A 95 18.90 -9.52 -8.70
C LYS A 95 20.09 -8.58 -8.52
N GLU A 96 19.85 -7.38 -7.99
CA GLU A 96 20.88 -6.36 -7.79
C GLU A 96 21.39 -6.29 -6.34
N ALA A 97 20.99 -7.23 -5.47
CA ALA A 97 21.31 -7.23 -4.04
C ALA A 97 20.93 -5.91 -3.33
N ILE A 98 19.83 -5.30 -3.75
CA ILE A 98 19.25 -4.10 -3.14
C ILE A 98 18.32 -4.52 -2.02
N ASP A 99 18.52 -3.96 -0.83
CA ASP A 99 17.62 -4.16 0.29
C ASP A 99 16.34 -3.31 0.09
N THR A 100 15.16 -3.89 0.30
CA THR A 100 13.86 -3.21 0.21
C THR A 100 13.12 -3.14 1.55
N GLU A 101 13.77 -3.61 2.61
CA GLU A 101 13.16 -3.92 3.91
C GLU A 101 13.98 -3.36 5.09
N ASP A 102 15.28 -3.10 4.90
CA ASP A 102 16.18 -2.57 5.91
C ASP A 102 16.37 -1.04 5.81
N ALA A 103 16.87 -0.43 6.88
CA ALA A 103 17.02 1.03 7.02
C ALA A 103 18.03 1.66 6.03
N GLU A 104 18.82 0.85 5.34
CA GLU A 104 19.79 1.26 4.31
C GLU A 104 19.28 0.97 2.88
N GLY A 105 18.03 0.49 2.75
CA GLY A 105 17.43 0.05 1.49
C GLY A 105 16.64 1.11 0.73
N VAL A 106 15.88 0.65 -0.26
CA VAL A 106 14.91 1.45 -1.02
C VAL A 106 13.49 1.03 -0.61
N ASP A 107 12.75 1.95 0.01
CA ASP A 107 11.36 1.75 0.37
C ASP A 107 10.43 2.18 -0.78
N ALA A 108 10.01 1.20 -1.59
CA ALA A 108 9.07 1.41 -2.68
C ALA A 108 7.60 1.37 -2.22
N ARG A 109 6.83 2.39 -2.61
CA ARG A 109 5.40 2.55 -2.29
C ARG A 109 4.61 2.81 -3.57
N ILE A 110 3.58 2.00 -3.85
CA ILE A 110 2.74 2.16 -5.05
C ILE A 110 1.60 3.14 -4.76
N ILE A 111 1.50 4.21 -5.56
CA ILE A 111 0.41 5.19 -5.52
C ILE A 111 -0.52 4.93 -6.71
N LEU A 112 -1.79 4.66 -6.42
CA LEU A 112 -2.80 4.40 -7.45
C LEU A 112 -3.34 5.74 -7.99
N VAL A 113 -3.10 6.00 -9.27
CA VAL A 113 -3.53 7.25 -9.93
C VAL A 113 -4.61 6.96 -10.95
N ALA A 114 -5.85 7.35 -10.68
CA ALA A 114 -6.94 7.31 -11.64
C ALA A 114 -6.61 8.20 -12.84
N TYR A 115 -6.33 7.57 -13.99
CA TYR A 115 -5.83 8.25 -15.18
C TYR A 115 -6.35 7.58 -16.45
N PRO A 116 -6.86 8.31 -17.45
CA PRO A 116 -7.46 7.71 -18.62
C PRO A 116 -6.40 7.13 -19.56
N ARG A 117 -6.70 6.00 -20.22
CA ARG A 117 -5.82 5.47 -21.28
C ARG A 117 -5.82 6.38 -22.52
N ARG A 118 -6.95 7.03 -22.81
CA ARG A 118 -7.11 7.95 -23.95
C ARG A 118 -7.84 9.21 -23.51
N GLY A 119 -7.45 10.35 -24.07
CA GLY A 119 -8.03 11.65 -23.75
C GLY A 119 -7.21 12.41 -22.70
N GLN A 120 -7.67 13.62 -22.38
CA GLN A 120 -7.02 14.44 -21.35
C GLN A 120 -7.55 14.06 -19.97
N PRO A 121 -6.69 14.05 -18.94
CA PRO A 121 -7.13 13.87 -17.56
C PRO A 121 -8.02 15.04 -17.14
N THR A 122 -9.04 14.76 -16.34
CA THR A 122 -9.80 15.80 -15.63
C THR A 122 -8.90 16.59 -14.69
N THR A 123 -9.14 17.89 -14.58
CA THR A 123 -8.36 18.81 -13.76
C THR A 123 -8.65 18.70 -12.27
N SER A 124 -9.82 18.21 -11.88
CA SER A 124 -10.22 17.95 -10.49
C SER A 124 -11.43 17.01 -10.46
N LEU A 125 -11.75 16.46 -9.28
CA LEU A 125 -12.99 15.74 -9.04
C LEU A 125 -14.15 16.74 -8.96
N PRO A 126 -15.19 16.63 -9.80
CA PRO A 126 -16.38 17.44 -9.64
C PRO A 126 -17.06 17.06 -8.32
N ASP A 127 -17.44 18.06 -7.53
CA ASP A 127 -18.19 17.94 -6.26
C ASP A 127 -17.44 17.41 -5.01
N SER A 128 -16.11 17.24 -5.05
CA SER A 128 -15.32 16.91 -3.86
C SER A 128 -14.95 18.14 -3.01
N THR A 129 -14.91 17.99 -1.69
CA THR A 129 -14.30 19.00 -0.82
C THR A 129 -12.77 18.95 -0.91
N PRO A 130 -12.05 20.07 -0.63
CA PRO A 130 -10.59 20.07 -0.60
C PRO A 130 -9.99 18.98 0.31
N GLU A 131 -10.63 18.70 1.44
CA GLU A 131 -10.21 17.63 2.35
C GLU A 131 -10.36 16.23 1.74
N GLN A 132 -11.43 15.98 0.98
CA GLN A 132 -11.67 14.71 0.30
C GLN A 132 -10.72 14.49 -0.88
N GLU A 133 -10.34 15.54 -1.60
CA GLU A 133 -9.36 15.46 -2.68
C GLU A 133 -8.00 14.93 -2.20
N LEU A 134 -7.65 15.19 -0.94
CA LEU A 134 -6.40 14.75 -0.32
C LEU A 134 -6.46 13.29 0.19
N GLN A 135 -7.63 12.63 0.13
CA GLN A 135 -7.82 11.28 0.63
C GLN A 135 -7.47 10.22 -0.45
N GLY A 136 -6.48 9.39 -0.14
CA GLY A 136 -6.14 8.20 -0.90
C GLY A 136 -6.93 6.95 -0.48
N PRO A 137 -6.46 5.73 -0.81
CA PRO A 137 -5.19 5.41 -1.49
C PRO A 137 -5.23 5.42 -3.02
N ALA A 138 -6.42 5.46 -3.62
CA ALA A 138 -6.58 5.84 -5.02
C ALA A 138 -6.85 7.33 -5.08
N ILE A 139 -6.13 8.05 -5.95
CA ILE A 139 -6.24 9.50 -6.16
C ILE A 139 -6.29 9.84 -7.64
N ASP A 140 -6.64 11.08 -8.01
CA ASP A 140 -6.47 11.55 -9.38
C ASP A 140 -5.06 12.15 -9.58
N LEU A 141 -4.75 12.51 -10.84
CA LEU A 141 -3.46 13.09 -11.18
C LEU A 141 -3.28 14.51 -10.59
N HIS A 142 -4.36 15.26 -10.41
CA HIS A 142 -4.32 16.59 -9.83
C HIS A 142 -3.89 16.54 -8.37
N THR A 143 -4.47 15.67 -7.55
CA THR A 143 -4.06 15.43 -6.16
C THR A 143 -2.58 15.08 -6.07
N LEU A 144 -2.06 14.20 -6.94
CA LEU A 144 -0.64 13.85 -6.94
C LEU A 144 0.24 15.06 -7.27
N ALA A 145 -0.14 15.83 -8.30
CA ALA A 145 0.63 16.99 -8.77
C ALA A 145 0.58 18.19 -7.82
N GLN A 146 -0.51 18.35 -7.07
CA GLN A 146 -0.67 19.40 -6.06
C GLN A 146 -0.12 19.01 -4.68
N SER A 147 0.26 17.74 -4.48
CA SER A 147 0.74 17.26 -3.19
C SER A 147 1.96 18.07 -2.73
N PRO A 148 2.04 18.48 -1.45
CA PRO A 148 3.19 19.22 -0.92
C PRO A 148 4.43 18.34 -0.70
N ARG A 149 4.37 17.06 -1.08
CA ARG A 149 5.50 16.14 -1.03
C ARG A 149 6.66 16.68 -1.87
N GLN A 150 7.83 16.76 -1.26
CA GLN A 150 9.05 17.14 -1.95
C GLN A 150 9.72 15.90 -2.53
N TYR A 151 9.99 15.94 -3.84
CA TYR A 151 10.73 14.91 -4.56
C TYR A 151 12.08 15.49 -4.99
N ASP A 152 13.17 14.86 -4.60
CA ASP A 152 14.53 15.25 -5.01
C ASP A 152 14.75 14.98 -6.51
N THR A 153 14.11 13.93 -7.03
CA THR A 153 14.14 13.58 -8.46
C THR A 153 12.81 12.97 -8.86
N ILE A 154 12.29 13.42 -10.00
CA ILE A 154 11.17 12.76 -10.67
C ILE A 154 11.73 11.96 -11.84
N TYR A 155 11.33 10.71 -11.94
CA TYR A 155 11.67 9.82 -13.03
C TYR A 155 10.45 9.63 -13.93
N SER A 156 10.63 9.72 -15.24
CA SER A 156 9.57 9.46 -16.22
C SER A 156 9.98 8.36 -17.18
N VAL A 157 9.05 7.49 -17.55
CA VAL A 157 9.27 6.45 -18.56
C VAL A 157 9.24 7.05 -19.96
N ASP A 158 10.30 6.80 -20.73
CA ASP A 158 10.45 7.21 -22.12
C ASP A 158 9.64 6.27 -23.04
N SER A 159 8.36 6.61 -23.17
CA SER A 159 7.37 5.99 -24.06
C SER A 159 6.28 7.03 -24.39
N GLU A 160 5.50 6.84 -25.46
CA GLU A 160 4.44 7.79 -25.83
C GLU A 160 3.45 8.03 -24.67
N GLU A 161 2.94 6.94 -24.06
CA GLU A 161 2.00 7.05 -22.95
C GLU A 161 2.68 7.58 -21.66
N GLY A 162 3.97 7.24 -21.43
CA GLY A 162 4.74 7.73 -20.28
C GLY A 162 5.07 9.22 -20.37
N GLU A 163 5.42 9.72 -21.56
CA GLU A 163 5.62 11.14 -21.82
C GLU A 163 4.31 11.92 -21.68
N ALA A 164 3.20 11.37 -22.17
CA ALA A 164 1.88 11.98 -22.00
C ALA A 164 1.51 12.14 -20.51
N PHE A 165 1.68 11.07 -19.71
CA PHE A 165 1.43 11.09 -18.27
C PHE A 165 2.36 12.08 -17.55
N SER A 166 3.65 12.07 -17.87
CA SER A 166 4.62 13.00 -17.29
C SER A 166 4.31 14.46 -17.65
N LYS A 167 3.93 14.75 -18.90
CA LYS A 167 3.57 16.11 -19.31
C LYS A 167 2.31 16.60 -18.60
N ALA A 168 1.31 15.73 -18.45
CA ALA A 168 0.11 16.04 -17.70
C ALA A 168 0.43 16.35 -16.23
N PHE A 169 1.23 15.51 -15.56
CA PHE A 169 1.70 15.74 -14.19
C PHE A 169 2.39 17.10 -14.06
N LEU A 170 3.37 17.40 -14.93
CA LEU A 170 4.13 18.65 -14.89
C LEU A 170 3.27 19.87 -15.16
N SER A 171 2.26 19.76 -16.04
CA SER A 171 1.34 20.87 -16.33
C SER A 171 0.44 21.24 -15.16
N LEU A 172 0.18 20.29 -14.26
CA LEU A 172 -0.62 20.48 -13.05
C LEU A 172 0.27 20.85 -11.86
N SER A 173 1.55 20.47 -11.84
CA SER A 173 2.44 20.80 -10.74
C SER A 173 2.70 22.30 -10.64
N LYS A 174 2.65 22.83 -9.41
CA LYS A 174 3.00 24.22 -9.09
C LYS A 174 4.51 24.44 -8.97
N VAL A 175 5.30 23.36 -8.92
CA VAL A 175 6.74 23.40 -8.67
C VAL A 175 7.48 22.91 -9.90
N HIS A 176 8.56 23.59 -10.27
CA HIS A 176 9.43 23.11 -11.32
C HIS A 176 10.25 21.91 -10.81
N HIS A 177 10.09 20.76 -11.45
CA HIS A 177 10.80 19.53 -11.09
C HIS A 177 11.92 19.22 -12.07
N SER A 178 13.04 18.69 -11.55
CA SER A 178 14.04 18.05 -12.39
C SER A 178 13.55 16.65 -12.77
N VAL A 179 13.37 16.41 -14.07
CA VAL A 179 12.85 15.13 -14.59
C VAL A 179 13.95 14.35 -15.26
N SER A 180 14.24 13.16 -14.74
CA SER A 180 15.16 12.19 -15.33
C SER A 180 14.39 11.19 -16.16
N ARG A 181 14.63 11.17 -17.47
CA ARG A 181 13.99 10.21 -18.37
C ARG A 181 14.67 8.85 -18.27
N LEU A 182 13.86 7.80 -18.19
CA LEU A 182 14.31 6.42 -18.13
C LEU A 182 13.83 5.68 -19.36
N ARG A 183 14.69 4.84 -19.94
CA ARG A 183 14.31 4.03 -21.10
C ARG A 183 13.07 3.19 -20.80
N GLY A 184 12.03 3.34 -21.60
CA GLY A 184 10.84 2.50 -21.54
C GLY A 184 11.10 1.06 -21.93
N GLY A 185 10.26 0.16 -21.39
CA GLY A 185 10.19 -1.22 -21.81
C GLY A 185 9.53 -1.41 -23.18
N ILE A 186 9.70 -2.58 -23.79
CA ILE A 186 9.06 -2.92 -25.06
C ILE A 186 7.65 -3.44 -24.75
N VAL A 187 6.62 -2.76 -25.29
CA VAL A 187 5.21 -3.17 -25.13
C VAL A 187 4.64 -3.53 -26.49
N THR A 188 4.24 -4.78 -26.68
CA THR A 188 3.39 -5.18 -27.80
C THR A 188 1.94 -4.89 -27.44
N VAL A 189 1.30 -3.99 -28.17
CA VAL A 189 -0.14 -3.72 -28.03
C VAL A 189 -0.89 -4.80 -28.79
N GLU A 190 -1.42 -5.80 -28.10
CA GLU A 190 -2.40 -6.70 -28.70
C GLU A 190 -3.74 -5.95 -28.84
N ALA A 191 -4.36 -6.06 -30.01
CA ALA A 191 -5.70 -5.53 -30.23
C ALA A 191 -6.67 -6.21 -29.26
N PRO A 192 -7.61 -5.48 -28.64
CA PRO A 192 -8.48 -6.05 -27.61
C PRO A 192 -9.35 -7.16 -28.20
N THR A 193 -9.17 -8.38 -27.69
CA THR A 193 -10.20 -9.41 -27.75
C THR A 193 -11.32 -8.99 -26.80
N PRO A 194 -12.60 -9.04 -27.20
CA PRO A 194 -13.69 -8.73 -26.27
C PRO A 194 -13.61 -9.70 -25.10
N ALA A 195 -13.33 -9.16 -23.91
CA ALA A 195 -13.33 -9.93 -22.68
C ALA A 195 -14.74 -10.49 -22.45
N SER A 196 -14.83 -11.80 -22.26
CA SER A 196 -16.00 -12.44 -21.67
C SER A 196 -16.20 -11.86 -20.29
N GLN A 197 -17.31 -11.15 -20.09
CA GLN A 197 -17.82 -10.82 -18.77
C GLN A 197 -18.01 -12.13 -18.02
N SER A 198 -17.20 -12.37 -16.99
CA SER A 198 -17.55 -13.35 -15.97
C SER A 198 -18.75 -12.78 -15.23
N ASP A 199 -19.90 -13.42 -15.42
CA ASP A 199 -21.10 -13.23 -14.61
C ASP A 199 -20.80 -13.65 -13.17
N ASP A 200 -20.25 -12.73 -12.37
CA ASP A 200 -20.47 -12.78 -10.92
C ASP A 200 -21.80 -12.08 -10.63
N THR A 201 -22.71 -12.86 -10.07
CA THR A 201 -24.05 -12.46 -9.62
C THR A 201 -24.04 -11.06 -8.98
N PRO A 202 -24.82 -10.09 -9.48
CA PRO A 202 -24.83 -8.74 -8.92
C PRO A 202 -25.58 -8.74 -7.58
N GLY A 203 -24.85 -9.03 -6.50
CA GLY A 203 -25.10 -8.32 -5.26
C GLY A 203 -24.88 -6.83 -5.53
N THR A 204 -25.76 -5.97 -5.04
CA THR A 204 -25.54 -4.51 -5.10
C THR A 204 -24.21 -4.21 -4.42
N ALA A 205 -23.17 -3.85 -5.18
CA ALA A 205 -21.86 -3.54 -4.63
C ALA A 205 -21.97 -2.40 -3.60
N VAL A 206 -21.42 -2.62 -2.41
CA VAL A 206 -21.53 -1.69 -1.27
C VAL A 206 -20.21 -0.92 -1.09
N ASN A 207 -20.30 0.32 -0.62
CA ASN A 207 -19.14 1.06 -0.13
C ASN A 207 -18.89 0.70 1.34
N HIS A 208 -17.69 0.22 1.65
CA HIS A 208 -17.28 -0.01 3.03
C HIS A 208 -16.64 1.24 3.62
N PHE A 209 -17.13 1.67 4.79
CA PHE A 209 -16.58 2.82 5.52
C PHE A 209 -15.93 2.42 6.85
N SER A 210 -15.95 1.13 7.19
CA SER A 210 -15.23 0.56 8.33
C SER A 210 -14.66 -0.79 7.89
N VAL A 211 -13.34 -0.82 7.72
CA VAL A 211 -12.57 -1.95 7.18
C VAL A 211 -11.51 -2.33 8.19
N ILE A 212 -11.26 -3.63 8.36
CA ILE A 212 -10.25 -4.14 9.31
C ILE A 212 -9.25 -5.08 8.63
N VAL A 213 -8.01 -5.05 9.13
CA VAL A 213 -6.94 -6.03 8.84
C VAL A 213 -6.24 -6.40 10.14
N GLY A 214 -5.74 -7.63 10.23
CA GLY A 214 -4.96 -8.11 11.37
C GLY A 214 -3.61 -8.66 10.94
N GLY A 215 -2.57 -8.47 11.76
CA GLY A 215 -1.25 -8.99 11.48
C GLY A 215 -0.22 -8.70 12.57
N THR A 216 0.94 -9.33 12.47
CA THR A 216 2.07 -9.00 13.34
C THR A 216 2.78 -7.73 12.85
N PHE A 217 2.93 -7.55 11.53
CA PHE A 217 3.60 -6.39 10.91
C PHE A 217 5.00 -6.12 11.47
N ASP A 218 5.75 -7.18 11.77
CA ASP A 218 7.16 -7.13 12.20
C ASP A 218 8.05 -7.04 10.97
N HIS A 219 8.99 -6.09 10.95
CA HIS A 219 9.86 -5.76 9.81
C HIS A 219 9.07 -5.64 8.50
N LEU A 220 8.47 -4.47 8.26
CA LEU A 220 7.51 -4.25 7.18
C LEU A 220 8.09 -4.53 5.76
N HIS A 221 7.91 -5.76 5.27
CA HIS A 221 8.32 -6.20 3.94
C HIS A 221 7.23 -5.99 2.86
N ILE A 222 7.59 -6.28 1.61
CA ILE A 222 6.73 -6.05 0.43
C ILE A 222 5.37 -6.79 0.52
N GLY A 223 5.33 -7.98 1.14
CA GLY A 223 4.09 -8.71 1.40
C GLY A 223 3.11 -7.92 2.29
N HIS A 224 3.61 -7.33 3.38
CA HIS A 224 2.79 -6.43 4.20
C HIS A 224 2.39 -5.16 3.44
N LYS A 225 3.28 -4.60 2.62
CA LYS A 225 2.98 -3.40 1.80
C LYS A 225 1.84 -3.67 0.81
N LEU A 226 1.83 -4.84 0.15
CA LEU A 226 0.72 -5.27 -0.69
C LEU A 226 -0.58 -5.38 0.12
N LEU A 227 -0.57 -6.11 1.24
CA LEU A 227 -1.74 -6.28 2.11
C LEU A 227 -2.30 -4.94 2.57
N LEU A 228 -1.45 -4.04 3.08
CA LEU A 228 -1.84 -2.73 3.58
C LEU A 228 -2.33 -1.78 2.47
N THR A 229 -1.73 -1.85 1.27
CA THR A 229 -2.18 -1.08 0.10
C THR A 229 -3.60 -1.50 -0.30
N MET A 230 -3.86 -2.80 -0.37
CA MET A 230 -5.18 -3.33 -0.74
C MET A 230 -6.21 -3.17 0.37
N PHE A 231 -5.78 -3.28 1.63
CA PHE A 231 -6.59 -2.95 2.80
C PHE A 231 -7.11 -1.50 2.75
N ALA A 232 -6.20 -0.54 2.56
CA ALA A 232 -6.59 0.86 2.42
C ALA A 232 -7.49 1.06 1.18
N PHE A 233 -7.24 0.34 0.08
CA PHE A 233 -8.00 0.49 -1.16
C PHE A 233 -9.47 0.07 -0.99
N MET A 234 -9.77 -0.86 -0.09
CA MET A 234 -11.13 -1.31 0.16
C MET A 234 -12.02 -0.26 0.81
N LEU A 235 -11.43 0.76 1.45
CA LEU A 235 -12.19 1.86 2.01
C LEU A 235 -12.83 2.72 0.90
N GLY A 236 -14.14 2.83 0.94
CA GLY A 236 -14.91 3.76 0.11
C GLY A 236 -14.70 5.21 0.51
N ARG A 237 -14.94 6.12 -0.43
CA ARG A 237 -14.95 7.57 -0.16
C ARG A 237 -16.37 7.99 0.24
N ARG A 238 -16.48 8.76 1.32
CA ARG A 238 -17.77 9.33 1.74
C ARG A 238 -18.12 10.50 0.85
N GLN A 239 -19.37 10.58 0.43
CA GLN A 239 -19.88 11.71 -0.35
C GLN A 239 -20.25 12.87 0.59
N PRO A 240 -19.97 14.13 0.22
CA PRO A 240 -20.30 15.29 1.06
C PRO A 240 -21.82 15.46 1.30
N SER A 241 -22.66 14.88 0.44
CA SER A 241 -24.13 14.99 0.50
C SER A 241 -24.80 14.11 1.55
N THR A 242 -24.09 13.15 2.14
CA THR A 242 -24.62 12.38 3.28
C THR A 242 -24.42 13.21 4.55
N GLY A 243 -25.43 13.97 4.98
CA GLY A 243 -25.40 14.89 6.13
C GLY A 243 -25.12 14.25 7.51
N ASN A 244 -24.55 13.05 7.57
CA ASN A 244 -24.06 12.39 8.77
C ASN A 244 -22.58 12.76 9.01
N GLN A 245 -22.24 13.09 10.25
CA GLN A 245 -20.86 13.26 10.74
C GLN A 245 -20.05 11.95 10.81
N ASP A 246 -20.46 10.94 10.04
CA ASP A 246 -19.92 9.61 10.19
C ASP A 246 -18.48 9.56 9.64
N THR A 247 -17.55 9.06 10.43
CA THR A 247 -16.14 8.93 10.08
C THR A 247 -15.87 7.66 9.28
N SER A 248 -14.96 7.70 8.31
CA SER A 248 -14.43 6.47 7.71
C SER A 248 -13.33 5.89 8.59
N ILE A 249 -13.30 4.58 8.79
CA ILE A 249 -12.43 3.91 9.76
C ILE A 249 -11.62 2.81 9.07
N LEU A 250 -10.30 2.87 9.25
CA LEU A 250 -9.38 1.78 8.96
C LEU A 250 -8.87 1.24 10.30
N THR A 251 -9.20 -0.01 10.64
CA THR A 251 -8.72 -0.65 11.87
C THR A 251 -7.61 -1.64 11.54
N ILE A 252 -6.47 -1.53 12.22
CA ILE A 252 -5.33 -2.44 12.10
C ILE A 252 -5.13 -3.11 13.45
N GLY A 253 -5.40 -4.41 13.52
CA GLY A 253 -5.05 -5.24 14.66
C GLY A 253 -3.57 -5.63 14.60
N ILE A 254 -2.76 -5.10 15.49
CA ILE A 254 -1.32 -5.37 15.59
C ILE A 254 -1.09 -6.30 16.78
N THR A 255 -0.52 -7.49 16.55
CA THR A 255 -0.36 -8.49 17.63
C THR A 255 0.47 -7.94 18.79
N GLY A 256 -0.07 -8.02 20.01
CA GLY A 256 0.64 -7.79 21.26
C GLY A 256 1.41 -9.02 21.73
N ASP A 257 2.13 -8.88 22.84
CA ASP A 257 3.10 -9.88 23.33
C ASP A 257 2.48 -11.28 23.55
N ALA A 258 1.20 -11.34 23.94
CA ALA A 258 0.46 -12.58 24.15
C ALA A 258 0.45 -13.50 22.92
N LEU A 259 0.44 -12.94 21.71
CA LEU A 259 0.40 -13.69 20.45
C LEU A 259 1.80 -13.92 19.83
N LEU A 260 2.87 -13.50 20.51
CA LEU A 260 4.24 -13.53 20.00
C LEU A 260 5.13 -14.58 20.67
N GLN A 261 4.64 -15.26 21.70
CA GLN A 261 5.41 -16.19 22.54
C GLN A 261 6.11 -17.33 21.78
N ASN A 262 5.54 -17.77 20.66
CA ASN A 262 6.07 -18.88 19.85
C ASN A 262 6.91 -18.42 18.64
N LYS A 263 7.19 -17.13 18.51
CA LYS A 263 7.92 -16.61 17.35
C LYS A 263 9.42 -16.91 17.48
N LYS A 264 10.04 -17.37 16.38
CA LYS A 264 11.49 -17.62 16.30
C LYS A 264 12.27 -16.30 16.31
N TYR A 265 13.48 -16.31 16.87
CA TYR A 265 14.36 -15.14 17.04
C TYR A 265 13.67 -13.96 17.76
N PRO A 266 13.05 -14.19 18.94
CA PRO A 266 12.26 -13.17 19.65
C PRO A 266 13.09 -11.93 20.04
N GLU A 267 14.40 -12.07 20.21
CA GLU A 267 15.33 -10.96 20.49
C GLU A 267 15.42 -9.91 19.36
N HIS A 268 14.96 -10.27 18.16
CA HIS A 268 14.91 -9.39 16.99
C HIS A 268 13.50 -8.93 16.63
N LEU A 269 12.50 -9.27 17.45
CA LEU A 269 11.14 -8.82 17.26
C LEU A 269 11.01 -7.34 17.62
N GLU A 270 10.36 -6.58 16.76
CA GLU A 270 10.08 -5.17 17.01
C GLU A 270 9.01 -5.00 18.09
N SER A 271 9.21 -4.01 18.97
CA SER A 271 8.19 -3.62 19.94
C SER A 271 6.88 -3.26 19.24
N TRP A 272 5.75 -3.38 19.94
CA TRP A 272 4.45 -2.99 19.39
C TRP A 272 4.46 -1.56 18.84
N LYS A 273 5.07 -0.63 19.58
CA LYS A 273 5.19 0.78 19.17
C LYS A 273 5.93 0.95 17.84
N VAL A 274 7.08 0.29 17.67
CA VAL A 274 7.86 0.36 16.42
C VAL A 274 7.07 -0.19 15.23
N ARG A 275 6.35 -1.29 15.43
CA ARG A 275 5.49 -1.89 14.39
C ARG A 275 4.32 -0.98 14.05
N GLN A 276 3.67 -0.39 15.05
CA GLN A 276 2.61 0.60 14.88
C GLN A 276 3.08 1.83 14.11
N GLU A 277 4.21 2.42 14.51
CA GLU A 277 4.81 3.59 13.84
C GLU A 277 5.18 3.27 12.38
N SER A 278 5.76 2.10 12.12
CA SER A 278 6.12 1.66 10.76
C SER A 278 4.89 1.46 9.86
N VAL A 279 3.83 0.82 10.39
CA VAL A 279 2.56 0.68 9.66
C VAL A 279 1.92 2.04 9.40
N HIS A 280 1.96 2.95 10.38
CA HIS A 280 1.43 4.29 10.24
C HIS A 280 2.18 5.11 9.18
N GLU A 281 3.51 5.06 9.17
CA GLU A 281 4.33 5.75 8.19
C GLU A 281 4.00 5.29 6.76
N PHE A 282 3.82 3.97 6.58
CA PHE A 282 3.43 3.42 5.28
C PHE A 282 2.00 3.85 4.89
N LEU A 283 1.01 3.65 5.77
CA LEU A 283 -0.39 3.95 5.45
C LEU A 283 -0.66 5.43 5.26
N SER A 284 -0.07 6.31 6.08
CA SER A 284 -0.23 7.76 5.95
C SER A 284 0.25 8.26 4.57
N ALA A 285 1.34 7.69 4.06
CA ALA A 285 1.85 7.98 2.73
C ALA A 285 0.96 7.47 1.59
N LEU A 286 0.01 6.59 1.86
CA LEU A 286 -0.98 6.15 0.88
C LEU A 286 -2.31 6.89 1.04
N VAL A 287 -2.76 7.15 2.26
CA VAL A 287 -4.14 7.64 2.50
C VAL A 287 -4.25 9.16 2.60
N TYR A 288 -3.15 9.88 2.78
CA TYR A 288 -3.16 11.33 2.97
C TYR A 288 -2.11 12.04 2.10
N PHE A 289 -2.59 12.96 1.25
CA PHE A 289 -1.78 13.71 0.29
C PHE A 289 -1.64 15.20 0.64
N GLY A 290 -2.07 15.60 1.85
CA GLY A 290 -1.91 16.96 2.36
C GLY A 290 -0.55 17.23 3.03
N PRO A 291 -0.39 18.40 3.69
CA PRO A 291 0.85 18.78 4.36
C PRO A 291 1.23 17.83 5.51
N PRO A 292 2.51 17.43 5.64
CA PRO A 292 2.93 16.52 6.71
C PRO A 292 2.78 17.11 8.12
N ASP A 293 2.71 18.44 8.22
CA ASP A 293 2.55 19.23 9.44
C ASP A 293 1.13 19.83 9.59
N ASP A 294 0.12 19.23 8.94
CA ASP A 294 -1.27 19.66 9.07
C ASP A 294 -1.75 19.51 10.53
N ALA A 295 -1.85 20.65 11.23
CA ALA A 295 -2.23 20.74 12.64
C ALA A 295 -3.63 20.20 12.96
N ARG A 296 -4.44 19.93 11.93
CA ARG A 296 -5.76 19.30 12.09
C ARG A 296 -5.66 17.79 12.27
N ILE A 297 -4.53 17.15 11.91
CA ILE A 297 -4.31 15.73 12.19
C ILE A 297 -4.20 15.54 13.70
N GLN A 298 -5.06 14.68 14.25
CA GLN A 298 -5.08 14.38 15.68
C GLN A 298 -4.56 12.97 15.92
N VAL A 299 -3.72 12.82 16.95
CA VAL A 299 -3.23 11.52 17.43
C VAL A 299 -3.68 11.35 18.87
N GLU A 300 -4.41 10.27 19.14
CA GLU A 300 -4.90 9.91 20.48
C GLU A 300 -4.38 8.51 20.84
N GLU A 301 -3.73 8.38 21.98
CA GLU A 301 -3.31 7.09 22.54
C GLU A 301 -4.26 6.69 23.67
N ILE A 302 -4.86 5.52 23.54
CA ILE A 302 -5.86 4.97 24.45
C ILE A 302 -5.24 3.80 25.19
N ASN A 303 -5.39 3.79 26.51
CA ASN A 303 -4.86 2.77 27.40
C ASN A 303 -5.93 2.32 28.41
N ASN A 304 -6.81 1.43 27.97
CA ASN A 304 -7.85 0.83 28.78
C ASN A 304 -7.44 -0.58 29.26
N PRO A 305 -7.99 -1.07 30.39
CA PRO A 305 -7.78 -2.45 30.81
C PRO A 305 -8.51 -3.44 29.89
N GLY A 306 -7.91 -4.60 29.65
CA GLY A 306 -8.50 -5.71 28.89
C GLY A 306 -7.95 -5.89 27.47
N PRO A 307 -8.42 -6.93 26.75
CA PRO A 307 -8.00 -7.16 25.36
C PRO A 307 -8.43 -5.98 24.49
N ASN A 308 -7.58 -5.57 23.54
CA ASN A 308 -7.80 -4.40 22.67
C ASN A 308 -7.85 -3.05 23.42
N GLY A 309 -7.42 -3.01 24.67
CA GLY A 309 -7.47 -1.82 25.51
C GLY A 309 -6.41 -0.77 25.16
N HIS A 310 -5.27 -1.19 24.58
CA HIS A 310 -4.23 -0.31 24.08
C HIS A 310 -4.42 -0.05 22.58
N ALA A 311 -4.56 1.22 22.19
CA ALA A 311 -4.73 1.63 20.81
C ALA A 311 -4.17 3.03 20.53
N VAL A 312 -3.76 3.28 19.29
CA VAL A 312 -3.42 4.61 18.78
C VAL A 312 -4.40 4.96 17.67
N HIS A 313 -5.11 6.07 17.80
CA HIS A 313 -6.01 6.60 16.78
C HIS A 313 -5.34 7.80 16.09
N VAL A 314 -5.38 7.83 14.76
CA VAL A 314 -4.93 8.96 13.95
C VAL A 314 -6.08 9.44 13.07
N SER A 315 -6.58 10.64 13.31
CA SER A 315 -7.71 11.23 12.59
C SER A 315 -7.24 12.34 11.65
N TYR A 316 -7.75 12.31 10.42
CA TYR A 316 -7.42 13.24 9.34
C TYR A 316 -8.59 14.19 9.03
N PRO A 317 -8.31 15.36 8.42
CA PRO A 317 -9.33 16.36 8.07
C PRO A 317 -10.45 15.86 7.15
N SER A 318 -10.19 14.80 6.37
CA SER A 318 -11.18 14.16 5.50
C SER A 318 -12.26 13.37 6.26
N GLY A 319 -12.17 13.27 7.59
CA GLY A 319 -13.04 12.40 8.39
C GLY A 319 -12.60 10.94 8.41
N LEU A 320 -11.40 10.65 7.90
CA LEU A 320 -10.75 9.34 8.01
C LEU A 320 -10.07 9.21 9.38
N THR A 321 -10.32 8.11 10.08
CA THR A 321 -9.58 7.70 11.28
C THR A 321 -8.92 6.35 11.05
N ILE A 322 -7.62 6.26 11.34
CA ILE A 322 -6.88 4.99 11.38
C ILE A 322 -6.71 4.58 12.84
N ARG A 323 -7.14 3.36 13.17
CA ARG A 323 -7.07 2.80 14.54
C ARG A 323 -6.06 1.67 14.55
N TYR A 324 -4.94 1.86 15.22
CA TYR A 324 -3.96 0.81 15.49
C TYR A 324 -4.27 0.20 16.84
N VAL A 325 -4.72 -1.05 16.86
CA VAL A 325 -5.20 -1.71 18.08
C VAL A 325 -4.25 -2.84 18.45
N GLU A 326 -3.79 -2.87 19.69
CA GLU A 326 -3.04 -4.01 20.21
C GLU A 326 -3.96 -5.21 20.45
N ILE A 327 -3.79 -6.27 19.67
CA ILE A 327 -4.62 -7.47 19.76
C ILE A 327 -3.92 -8.57 20.56
N TRP A 328 -4.64 -9.19 21.50
CA TRP A 328 -4.14 -10.26 22.37
C TRP A 328 -4.77 -11.62 22.08
N ASP A 329 -5.75 -11.66 21.18
CA ASP A 329 -6.43 -12.87 20.73
C ASP A 329 -6.57 -12.87 19.18
N PRO A 330 -6.83 -14.03 18.56
CA PRO A 330 -6.92 -14.13 17.09
C PRO A 330 -8.08 -13.37 16.44
N TYR A 331 -9.11 -12.97 17.19
CA TYR A 331 -10.27 -12.26 16.64
C TYR A 331 -10.10 -10.74 16.73
N GLY A 332 -9.49 -10.24 17.79
CA GLY A 332 -9.28 -8.80 18.01
C GLY A 332 -10.60 -8.01 17.91
N PRO A 333 -10.60 -6.82 17.26
CA PRO A 333 -11.80 -5.99 17.16
C PRO A 333 -12.93 -6.59 16.30
N THR A 334 -12.68 -7.64 15.50
CA THR A 334 -13.67 -8.19 14.56
C THR A 334 -14.94 -8.74 15.21
N ILE A 335 -14.88 -9.05 16.51
CA ILE A 335 -15.99 -9.60 17.31
C ILE A 335 -16.38 -8.70 18.50
N THR A 336 -15.82 -7.50 18.55
CA THR A 336 -16.12 -6.49 19.59
C THR A 336 -16.54 -5.14 19.01
N ASP A 337 -16.23 -4.89 17.73
CA ASP A 337 -16.70 -3.76 16.95
C ASP A 337 -17.71 -4.24 15.88
N LYS A 338 -18.99 -3.92 16.10
CA LYS A 338 -20.08 -4.36 15.22
C LYS A 338 -20.15 -3.55 13.92
N ASP A 339 -19.59 -2.34 13.91
CA ASP A 339 -19.69 -1.40 12.79
C ASP A 339 -18.71 -1.73 11.66
N VAL A 340 -17.76 -2.64 11.89
CA VAL A 340 -16.89 -3.20 10.86
C VAL A 340 -17.72 -3.99 9.85
N THR A 341 -17.49 -3.72 8.56
CA THR A 341 -18.26 -4.34 7.46
C THR A 341 -17.40 -5.17 6.50
N ALA A 342 -16.09 -4.92 6.45
CA ALA A 342 -15.16 -5.68 5.60
C ALA A 342 -13.89 -6.09 6.36
N LEU A 343 -13.41 -7.29 6.08
CA LEU A 343 -12.17 -7.86 6.58
C LEU A 343 -11.24 -8.12 5.38
N VAL A 344 -10.05 -7.54 5.43
CA VAL A 344 -8.99 -7.78 4.44
C VAL A 344 -7.93 -8.68 5.07
N LEU A 345 -7.55 -9.75 4.38
CA LEU A 345 -6.61 -10.74 4.90
C LEU A 345 -5.69 -11.28 3.79
N SER A 346 -4.53 -11.81 4.16
CA SER A 346 -3.66 -12.55 3.22
C SER A 346 -4.27 -13.93 2.94
N LEU A 347 -4.06 -14.51 1.75
CA LEU A 347 -4.45 -15.90 1.45
C LEU A 347 -3.92 -16.91 2.49
N GLU A 348 -2.77 -16.64 3.12
CA GLU A 348 -2.21 -17.44 4.22
C GLU A 348 -3.16 -17.55 5.44
N THR A 349 -4.03 -16.56 5.60
CA THR A 349 -4.94 -16.38 6.74
C THR A 349 -6.42 -16.54 6.37
N SER A 350 -6.72 -17.13 5.21
CA SER A 350 -8.10 -17.40 4.72
C SER A 350 -8.98 -18.11 5.75
N SER A 351 -8.43 -19.13 6.44
CA SER A 351 -9.12 -19.85 7.51
C SER A 351 -9.52 -18.95 8.70
N GLY A 352 -8.76 -17.87 8.95
CA GLY A 352 -9.07 -16.87 9.96
C GLY A 352 -10.35 -16.08 9.65
N GLY A 353 -10.61 -15.76 8.38
CA GLY A 353 -11.83 -15.07 7.96
C GLY A 353 -13.09 -15.90 8.22
N ALA A 354 -13.03 -17.21 7.93
CA ALA A 354 -14.12 -18.13 8.24
C ALA A 354 -14.37 -18.24 9.75
N ALA A 355 -13.30 -18.31 10.56
CA ALA A 355 -13.41 -18.36 12.01
C ALA A 355 -14.05 -17.08 12.59
N VAL A 356 -13.69 -15.90 12.09
CA VAL A 356 -14.29 -14.62 12.47
C VAL A 356 -15.79 -14.60 12.15
N ASN A 357 -16.18 -14.99 10.93
CA ASN A 357 -17.58 -14.96 10.53
C ASN A 357 -18.44 -15.98 11.28
N ASN A 358 -17.90 -17.15 11.61
CA ASN A 358 -18.57 -18.09 12.50
C ASN A 358 -18.80 -17.48 13.89
N LYS A 359 -17.81 -16.77 14.44
CA LYS A 359 -17.93 -16.13 15.75
C LYS A 359 -18.93 -14.97 15.76
N ARG A 360 -18.96 -14.16 14.70
CA ARG A 360 -19.97 -13.11 14.51
C ARG A 360 -21.38 -13.70 14.42
N LYS A 361 -21.54 -14.81 13.70
CA LYS A 361 -22.82 -15.54 13.61
C LYS A 361 -23.29 -16.06 14.98
N GLU A 362 -22.39 -16.61 15.80
CA GLU A 362 -22.69 -17.01 17.18
C GLU A 362 -23.20 -15.83 18.04
N GLN A 363 -22.72 -14.61 17.78
CA GLN A 363 -23.16 -13.38 18.45
C GLN A 363 -24.41 -12.74 17.82
N GLY A 364 -24.96 -13.30 16.74
CA GLY A 364 -26.07 -12.72 15.99
C GLY A 364 -25.71 -11.46 15.21
N TRP A 365 -24.45 -11.32 14.80
CA TRP A 365 -23.97 -10.20 13.98
C TRP A 365 -23.88 -10.62 12.50
N ASP A 366 -23.99 -9.64 11.61
CA ASP A 366 -23.81 -9.86 10.18
C ASP A 366 -22.36 -10.27 9.87
N PRO A 367 -22.15 -11.21 8.93
CA PRO A 367 -20.81 -11.60 8.51
C PRO A 367 -20.10 -10.41 7.84
N LEU A 368 -18.78 -10.36 7.99
CA LEU A 368 -17.93 -9.43 7.26
C LEU A 368 -17.77 -9.90 5.82
N GLU A 369 -17.77 -8.96 4.88
CA GLU A 369 -17.29 -9.23 3.52
C GLU A 369 -15.77 -9.42 3.56
N VAL A 370 -15.29 -10.57 3.08
CA VAL A 370 -13.88 -10.96 3.17
C VAL A 370 -13.19 -10.73 1.84
N PHE A 371 -12.10 -9.97 1.86
CA PHE A 371 -11.26 -9.72 0.70
C PHE A 371 -9.87 -10.30 0.92
N GLU A 372 -9.53 -11.28 0.09
CA GLU A 372 -8.24 -11.96 0.20
C GLU A 372 -7.20 -11.30 -0.71
N VAL A 373 -5.99 -11.15 -0.18
CA VAL A 373 -4.82 -10.61 -0.87
C VAL A 373 -3.85 -11.75 -1.18
N ALA A 374 -3.44 -11.84 -2.44
CA ALA A 374 -2.51 -12.83 -2.94
C ALA A 374 -1.18 -12.83 -2.18
N VAL A 375 -0.63 -14.02 -1.96
CA VAL A 375 0.75 -14.18 -1.49
C VAL A 375 1.66 -13.99 -2.68
N LEU A 376 2.70 -13.18 -2.50
CA LEU A 376 3.66 -12.92 -3.56
C LEU A 376 4.62 -14.12 -3.72
N ASP A 377 4.41 -14.91 -4.76
CA ASP A 377 5.41 -15.87 -5.24
C ASP A 377 6.27 -15.19 -6.30
N ALA A 378 7.51 -14.83 -5.99
CA ALA A 378 8.38 -14.17 -6.97
C ALA A 378 9.37 -15.10 -7.67
N SER A 379 8.84 -16.20 -8.18
CA SER A 379 9.45 -16.97 -9.24
C SER A 379 9.10 -16.38 -10.62
N GLU A 380 10.04 -16.47 -11.57
CA GLU A 380 9.80 -16.10 -12.97
C GLU A 380 8.99 -17.15 -13.74
N GLU A 381 8.91 -18.37 -13.21
CA GLU A 381 8.14 -19.52 -13.70
C GLU A 381 7.19 -19.97 -12.57
N ASP A 382 6.10 -20.69 -12.85
CA ASP A 382 5.13 -21.18 -11.85
C ASP A 382 5.71 -22.19 -10.82
N SER A 383 7.04 -22.29 -10.67
CA SER A 383 7.74 -23.06 -9.65
C SER A 383 8.17 -22.16 -8.48
N VAL A 384 7.76 -22.51 -7.26
CA VAL A 384 8.06 -21.73 -6.05
C VAL A 384 9.57 -21.74 -5.76
N ASP A 385 10.24 -20.59 -5.84
CA ASP A 385 11.63 -20.44 -5.38
C ASP A 385 11.66 -20.30 -3.86
N GLU A 386 12.06 -21.37 -3.16
CA GLU A 386 12.18 -21.42 -1.68
C GLU A 386 13.08 -20.30 -1.14
N THR A 387 14.10 -19.88 -1.91
CA THR A 387 15.01 -18.80 -1.55
C THR A 387 14.30 -17.45 -1.49
N PHE A 388 13.24 -17.28 -2.27
CA PHE A 388 12.48 -16.03 -2.35
C PHE A 388 11.37 -15.95 -1.29
N GLN A 389 10.63 -17.03 -1.08
CA GLN A 389 9.66 -17.13 0.03
C GLN A 389 10.31 -16.82 1.37
N SER A 390 11.59 -17.19 1.52
CA SER A 390 12.39 -16.79 2.66
C SER A 390 12.45 -15.25 2.83
N LYS A 391 12.65 -14.46 1.77
CA LYS A 391 12.79 -13.00 1.88
C LYS A 391 11.50 -12.26 2.23
N LEU A 392 10.33 -12.84 1.93
CA LEU A 392 9.04 -12.24 2.27
C LEU A 392 8.51 -12.66 3.65
N SER A 393 9.37 -13.20 4.52
CA SER A 393 8.99 -13.61 5.86
C SER A 393 9.75 -12.82 6.93
N SER A 394 9.03 -12.17 7.86
CA SER A 394 9.62 -11.54 9.04
C SER A 394 10.50 -12.50 9.85
N THR A 395 10.25 -13.82 9.80
CA THR A 395 11.08 -14.84 10.46
C THR A 395 12.49 -14.89 9.88
N GLU A 396 12.62 -14.74 8.57
CA GLU A 396 13.90 -14.73 7.88
C GLU A 396 14.67 -13.44 8.13
N ILE A 397 13.97 -12.29 8.09
CA ILE A 397 14.57 -10.99 8.42
C ILE A 397 15.23 -11.06 9.80
N ARG A 398 14.53 -11.64 10.78
CA ARG A 398 15.07 -11.85 12.13
C ARG A 398 16.23 -12.84 12.17
N ARG A 399 16.19 -13.94 11.41
CA ARG A 399 17.33 -14.88 11.28
C ARG A 399 18.58 -14.15 10.77
N LYS A 400 18.47 -13.42 9.66
CA LYS A 400 19.59 -12.68 9.06
C LYS A 400 20.16 -11.64 10.02
N ARG A 401 19.31 -10.93 10.77
CA ARG A 401 19.76 -9.98 11.80
C ARG A 401 20.55 -10.68 12.92
N SER A 402 20.09 -11.84 13.37
CA SER A 402 20.80 -12.67 14.37
C SER A 402 22.18 -13.10 13.87
N GLU A 403 22.28 -13.59 12.64
CA GLU A 403 23.55 -14.02 12.03
C GLU A 403 24.54 -12.85 11.81
N ARG A 404 24.05 -11.67 11.41
CA ARG A 404 24.87 -10.46 11.27
C ARG A 404 25.45 -10.00 12.60
N LEU A 405 24.69 -10.05 13.71
CA LEU A 405 25.22 -9.70 15.03
C LEU A 405 26.25 -10.72 15.54
N GLN A 406 25.99 -12.02 15.33
CA GLN A 406 26.92 -13.07 15.74
C GLN A 406 28.25 -13.01 14.97
N SER A 407 28.22 -12.66 13.67
CA SER A 407 29.44 -12.48 12.88
C SER A 407 30.24 -11.25 13.30
N ARG A 408 29.58 -10.13 13.62
CA ARG A 408 30.21 -8.92 14.18
C ARG A 408 30.79 -9.12 15.57
N ALA A 409 30.19 -9.97 16.40
CA ALA A 409 30.70 -10.28 17.74
C ALA A 409 31.91 -11.23 17.73
N LYS A 410 32.15 -11.94 16.62
CA LYS A 410 33.27 -12.89 16.43
C LYS A 410 34.47 -12.29 15.69
N ALA A 411 34.29 -11.13 15.04
CA ALA A 411 35.34 -10.35 14.39
C ALA A 411 35.88 -9.31 15.36
#